data_AF-A0A8J7S8W5-F1
#
_entry.id   AF-A0A8J7S8W5-F1
#
_cell.length_a   1.000
_cell.length_b   1.000
_cell.length_c   1.000
_cell.angle_alpha   90.00
_cell.angle_beta   90.00
_cell.angle_gamma   90.00
#
_symmetry.space_group_name_H-M   'P 1'
#
loop_
_entity.id
_entity.type
_entity.pdbx_description
1 polymer ?
#
loop_
_entity_poly.entity_id
_entity_poly.type
_entity_poly.pdbx_seq_one_letter_code
_entity_poly.pdbx_strand_id
1 'polypeptide(L)'
;MKTGTSVKMDIAYHQMDIAVEIMIRNITEIHNVTDWSQMMGYSRAHFCRRFTEMFGENPKMVLRRARFRQICRVIQSDWSATAYKVARESGIQNEKALHKFLNRNFGIGFLELKDSLKRDAFRSRKLMSKVAEMDYLYIVTGKPGKSDRPAFPEVLLSREVVKNNGQSQHLEPKDSGQIQPPR
;
A
#
# COMPACT_ATOMS: atom_id res chain seq x y z
N MET A 1 -37.67 -14.85 -30.53
CA MET A 1 -36.40 -15.48 -30.10
C MET A 1 -35.54 -14.41 -29.43
N LYS A 2 -35.45 -14.41 -28.09
CA LYS A 2 -34.58 -13.52 -27.30
C LYS A 2 -33.64 -14.38 -26.45
N THR A 3 -32.51 -14.80 -27.01
CA THR A 3 -31.52 -15.67 -26.33
C THR A 3 -30.10 -15.11 -26.42
N GLY A 4 -29.94 -13.80 -26.61
CA GLY A 4 -28.62 -13.15 -26.77
C GLY A 4 -28.04 -12.48 -25.52
N THR A 5 -28.86 -12.20 -24.50
CA THR A 5 -28.46 -11.29 -23.41
C THR A 5 -27.97 -12.01 -22.14
N SER A 6 -28.50 -13.20 -21.83
CA SER A 6 -28.16 -13.93 -20.60
C SER A 6 -26.74 -14.48 -20.62
N VAL A 7 -26.30 -15.07 -21.75
CA VAL A 7 -24.99 -15.73 -21.86
C VAL A 7 -23.82 -14.74 -21.85
N LYS A 8 -24.01 -13.53 -22.39
CA LYS A 8 -22.98 -12.47 -22.34
C LYS A 8 -22.76 -11.93 -20.93
N MET A 9 -23.80 -11.95 -20.08
CA MET A 9 -23.66 -11.56 -18.68
C MET A 9 -22.77 -12.56 -17.94
N ASP A 10 -23.08 -13.85 -18.01
CA ASP A 10 -22.38 -14.89 -17.22
C ASP A 10 -20.87 -14.99 -17.53
N ILE A 11 -20.46 -14.85 -18.80
CA ILE A 11 -19.04 -14.86 -19.19
C ILE A 11 -18.31 -13.61 -18.67
N ALA A 12 -18.97 -12.44 -18.71
CA ALA A 12 -18.39 -11.18 -18.23
C ALA A 12 -18.28 -11.12 -16.69
N TYR A 13 -19.17 -11.78 -15.95
CA TYR A 13 -19.03 -11.94 -14.49
C TYR A 13 -17.80 -12.81 -14.18
N HIS A 14 -17.62 -13.92 -14.89
CA HIS A 14 -16.47 -14.81 -14.67
C HIS A 14 -15.11 -14.16 -14.97
N GLN A 15 -15.07 -13.23 -15.92
CA GLN A 15 -13.86 -12.47 -16.21
C GLN A 15 -13.47 -11.50 -15.07
N MET A 16 -14.42 -10.96 -14.32
CA MET A 16 -14.09 -10.01 -13.24
C MET A 16 -13.53 -10.73 -12.00
N ASP A 17 -13.89 -12.01 -11.80
CA ASP A 17 -13.37 -12.85 -10.71
C ASP A 17 -11.84 -12.98 -10.77
N ILE A 18 -11.27 -13.02 -11.98
CA ILE A 18 -9.82 -13.14 -12.21
C ILE A 18 -9.10 -11.79 -12.33
N ALA A 19 -9.80 -10.66 -12.19
CA ALA A 19 -9.22 -9.34 -12.43
C ALA A 19 -8.02 -9.04 -11.51
N VAL A 20 -8.14 -9.40 -10.23
CA VAL A 20 -7.09 -9.21 -9.23
C VAL A 20 -5.90 -10.13 -9.50
N GLU A 21 -6.15 -11.36 -9.94
CA GLU A 21 -5.10 -12.30 -10.33
C GLU A 21 -4.30 -11.77 -11.53
N ILE A 22 -5.00 -11.31 -12.59
CA ILE A 22 -4.36 -10.70 -13.76
C ILE A 22 -3.53 -9.49 -13.35
N MET A 23 -4.04 -8.64 -12.45
CA MET A 23 -3.29 -7.50 -11.93
C MET A 23 -2.00 -7.92 -11.22
N ILE A 24 -2.06 -8.93 -10.36
CA ILE A 24 -0.89 -9.38 -9.59
C ILE A 24 0.16 -10.00 -10.52
N ARG A 25 -0.26 -10.83 -11.47
CA ARG A 25 0.64 -11.49 -12.43
C ARG A 25 1.31 -10.52 -13.40
N ASN A 26 0.67 -9.37 -13.66
CA ASN A 26 1.13 -8.39 -14.65
C ASN A 26 1.34 -6.99 -14.01
N ILE A 27 1.74 -6.94 -12.74
CA ILE A 27 1.84 -5.67 -11.99
C ILE A 27 2.93 -4.73 -12.55
N THR A 28 3.91 -5.31 -13.25
CA THR A 28 5.00 -4.58 -13.90
C THR A 28 4.57 -3.91 -15.21
N GLU A 29 3.60 -4.50 -15.90
CA GLU A 29 3.07 -4.05 -17.20
C GLU A 29 1.84 -3.15 -17.03
N ILE A 30 1.04 -3.39 -15.99
CA ILE A 30 -0.14 -2.58 -15.67
C ILE A 30 0.32 -1.35 -14.89
N HIS A 31 0.47 -0.20 -15.55
CA HIS A 31 0.87 1.05 -14.88
C HIS A 31 -0.33 1.78 -14.28
N ASN A 32 -1.47 1.72 -14.94
CA ASN A 32 -2.70 2.41 -14.54
C ASN A 32 -3.96 1.58 -14.80
N VAL A 33 -5.11 2.07 -14.33
CA VAL A 33 -6.41 1.36 -14.45
C VAL A 33 -6.86 1.21 -15.91
N THR A 34 -6.42 2.09 -16.81
CA THR A 34 -6.71 1.95 -18.24
C THR A 34 -6.03 0.70 -18.78
N ASP A 35 -4.72 0.51 -18.53
CA ASP A 35 -3.97 -0.67 -18.96
C ASP A 35 -4.60 -1.95 -18.40
N TRP A 36 -4.97 -1.91 -17.12
CA TRP A 36 -5.66 -3.03 -16.46
C TRP A 36 -6.98 -3.35 -17.17
N SER A 37 -7.82 -2.34 -17.42
CA SER A 37 -9.11 -2.56 -18.10
C SER A 37 -8.94 -3.10 -19.51
N GLN A 38 -7.94 -2.63 -20.25
CA GLN A 38 -7.64 -3.07 -21.61
C GLN A 38 -7.17 -4.53 -21.61
N MET A 39 -6.31 -4.92 -20.68
CA MET A 39 -5.87 -6.30 -20.51
C MET A 39 -7.03 -7.24 -20.20
N MET A 40 -8.05 -6.74 -19.50
CA MET A 40 -9.28 -7.47 -19.20
C MET A 40 -10.31 -7.45 -20.35
N GLY A 41 -10.05 -6.74 -21.46
CA GLY A 41 -10.98 -6.61 -22.58
C GLY A 41 -12.15 -5.63 -22.34
N TYR A 42 -12.03 -4.73 -21.37
CA TYR A 42 -13.06 -3.76 -21.02
C TYR A 42 -12.68 -2.32 -21.39
N SER A 43 -13.69 -1.49 -21.68
CA SER A 43 -13.50 -0.06 -21.54
C SER A 43 -13.26 0.29 -20.07
N ARG A 44 -12.46 1.33 -19.81
CA ARG A 44 -12.13 1.74 -18.44
C ARG A 44 -13.37 2.03 -17.59
N ALA A 45 -14.35 2.74 -18.14
CA ALA A 45 -15.58 3.08 -17.41
C ALA A 45 -16.37 1.82 -17.03
N HIS A 46 -16.49 0.86 -17.97
CA HIS A 46 -17.18 -0.40 -17.71
C HIS A 46 -16.44 -1.23 -16.66
N PHE A 47 -15.11 -1.36 -16.79
CA PHE A 47 -14.27 -2.04 -15.82
C PHE A 47 -14.43 -1.46 -14.42
N CYS A 48 -14.29 -0.14 -14.25
CA CYS A 48 -14.38 0.50 -12.94
C CYS A 48 -15.73 0.24 -12.27
N ARG A 49 -16.84 0.38 -13.02
CA ARG A 49 -18.18 0.12 -12.50
C ARG A 49 -18.30 -1.33 -12.03
N ARG A 50 -17.97 -2.28 -12.90
CA ARG A 50 -18.10 -3.72 -12.64
C ARG A 50 -17.21 -4.21 -11.51
N PHE A 51 -15.97 -3.73 -11.47
CA PHE A 51 -15.04 -4.02 -10.39
C PHE A 51 -15.57 -3.50 -9.05
N THR A 52 -16.12 -2.28 -9.03
CA THR A 52 -16.69 -1.70 -7.80
C THR A 52 -17.96 -2.43 -7.36
N GLU A 53 -18.82 -2.83 -8.29
CA GLU A 53 -20.01 -3.66 -8.01
C GLU A 53 -19.64 -5.01 -7.38
N MET A 54 -18.58 -5.65 -7.87
CA MET A 54 -18.15 -6.96 -7.42
C MET A 54 -17.34 -6.91 -6.11
N PHE A 55 -16.34 -6.02 -6.02
CA PHE A 55 -15.38 -5.99 -4.91
C PHE A 55 -15.68 -4.91 -3.87
N GLY A 56 -16.61 -3.98 -4.15
CA GLY A 56 -16.92 -2.86 -3.27
C GLY A 56 -15.80 -1.82 -3.14
N GLU A 57 -14.81 -1.85 -4.03
CA GLU A 57 -13.59 -1.05 -3.94
C GLU A 57 -13.22 -0.36 -5.25
N ASN A 58 -12.58 0.82 -5.15
CA ASN A 58 -12.07 1.55 -6.30
C ASN A 58 -10.81 0.84 -6.87
N PRO A 59 -10.79 0.45 -8.17
CA PRO A 59 -9.66 -0.26 -8.76
C PRO A 59 -8.32 0.50 -8.65
N LYS A 60 -8.34 1.83 -8.71
CA LYS A 60 -7.14 2.66 -8.56
C LYS A 60 -6.50 2.48 -7.19
N MET A 61 -7.32 2.31 -6.15
CA MET A 61 -6.83 2.07 -4.78
C MET A 61 -6.28 0.66 -4.64
N VAL A 62 -6.95 -0.34 -5.23
CA VAL A 62 -6.46 -1.72 -5.26
C VAL A 62 -5.10 -1.79 -5.96
N LEU A 63 -4.97 -1.22 -7.16
CA LEU A 63 -3.72 -1.20 -7.92
C LEU A 63 -2.59 -0.50 -7.15
N ARG A 64 -2.90 0.61 -6.47
CA ARG A 64 -1.94 1.33 -5.62
C ARG A 64 -1.42 0.45 -4.49
N ARG A 65 -2.30 -0.25 -3.76
CA ARG A 65 -1.92 -1.14 -2.66
C ARG A 65 -1.12 -2.34 -3.17
N ALA A 66 -1.55 -2.94 -4.28
CA ALA A 66 -0.82 -4.05 -4.90
C ALA A 66 0.61 -3.63 -5.29
N ARG A 67 0.76 -2.45 -5.89
CA ARG A 67 2.07 -1.90 -6.24
C ARG A 67 2.93 -1.63 -5.01
N PHE A 68 2.36 -1.08 -3.95
CA PHE A 68 3.08 -0.90 -2.69
C PHE A 68 3.56 -2.22 -2.09
N ARG A 69 2.71 -3.27 -2.08
CA ARG A 69 3.10 -4.61 -1.64
C ARG A 69 4.27 -5.16 -2.48
N GLN A 70 4.24 -4.95 -3.80
CA GLN A 70 5.33 -5.36 -4.68
C GLN A 70 6.64 -4.62 -4.37
N ILE A 71 6.58 -3.31 -4.13
CA ILE A 71 7.75 -2.53 -3.66
C ILE A 71 8.34 -3.15 -2.40
N CYS A 72 7.51 -3.42 -1.39
CA CYS A 72 7.96 -4.03 -0.14
C CYS A 72 8.60 -5.41 -0.38
N ARG A 73 7.99 -6.25 -1.22
CA ARG A 73 8.52 -7.57 -1.57
C ARG A 73 9.90 -7.49 -2.21
N VAL A 74 10.10 -6.57 -3.16
CA VAL A 74 11.40 -6.38 -3.84
C VAL A 74 12.46 -5.87 -2.85
N ILE A 75 12.10 -4.98 -1.93
CA ILE A 75 13.03 -4.52 -0.89
C ILE A 75 13.41 -5.67 0.07
N GLN A 76 12.44 -6.49 0.45
CA GLN A 76 12.63 -7.59 1.40
C GLN A 76 13.37 -8.78 0.78
N SER A 77 13.25 -9.01 -0.53
CA SER A 77 14.02 -10.04 -1.24
C SER A 77 15.49 -9.65 -1.43
N ASP A 78 15.79 -8.35 -1.49
CA ASP A 78 17.14 -7.83 -1.61
C ASP A 78 17.31 -6.52 -0.83
N TRP A 79 17.86 -6.62 0.38
CA TRP A 79 18.16 -5.47 1.24
C TRP A 79 19.24 -4.54 0.69
N SER A 80 19.96 -4.93 -0.35
CA SER A 80 20.91 -4.09 -1.07
C SER A 80 20.27 -3.37 -2.26
N ALA A 81 19.02 -3.71 -2.63
CA ALA A 81 18.33 -3.15 -3.78
C ALA A 81 18.33 -1.61 -3.77
N THR A 82 18.69 -1.04 -4.92
CA THR A 82 18.66 0.40 -5.18
C THR A 82 17.22 0.85 -5.49
N ALA A 83 16.97 2.16 -5.40
CA ALA A 83 15.69 2.73 -5.82
C ALA A 83 15.38 2.39 -7.29
N TYR A 84 16.41 2.33 -8.15
CA TYR A 84 16.27 1.96 -9.55
C TYR A 84 15.73 0.55 -9.73
N LYS A 85 16.36 -0.42 -9.07
CA LYS A 85 15.96 -1.83 -9.11
C LYS A 85 14.51 -1.98 -8.62
N VAL A 86 14.20 -1.37 -7.48
CA VAL A 86 12.85 -1.42 -6.88
C VAL A 86 11.81 -0.79 -7.79
N ALA A 87 12.10 0.35 -8.43
CA ALA A 87 11.19 0.98 -9.37
C ALA A 87 10.87 0.03 -10.52
N ARG A 88 11.91 -0.50 -11.19
CA ARG A 88 11.77 -1.40 -12.33
C ARG A 88 10.98 -2.67 -11.99
N GLU A 89 11.30 -3.34 -10.89
CA GLU A 89 10.66 -4.60 -10.49
C GLU A 89 9.27 -4.43 -9.86
N SER A 90 8.83 -3.19 -9.62
CA SER A 90 7.47 -2.87 -9.14
C SER A 90 6.59 -2.19 -10.18
N GLY A 91 7.02 -2.13 -11.46
CA GLY A 91 6.24 -1.50 -12.53
C GLY A 91 6.21 0.02 -12.46
N ILE A 92 7.21 0.62 -11.81
CA ILE A 92 7.40 2.07 -11.73
C ILE A 92 8.49 2.49 -12.68
N GLN A 93 8.21 3.52 -13.48
CA GLN A 93 9.05 3.94 -14.59
C GLN A 93 10.51 4.23 -14.22
N ASN A 94 10.75 4.85 -13.06
CA ASN A 94 12.08 5.21 -12.58
C ASN A 94 12.06 5.59 -11.09
N GLU A 95 13.24 5.86 -10.54
CA GLU A 95 13.47 6.25 -9.14
C GLU A 95 12.69 7.51 -8.75
N LYS A 96 12.70 8.55 -9.60
CA LYS A 96 11.97 9.79 -9.32
C LYS A 96 10.46 9.53 -9.23
N ALA A 97 9.93 8.66 -10.08
CA ALA A 97 8.54 8.23 -10.05
C ALA A 97 8.25 7.39 -8.80
N LEU A 98 9.18 6.55 -8.35
CA LEU A 98 9.07 5.78 -7.11
C LEU A 98 8.97 6.70 -5.89
N HIS A 99 9.88 7.68 -5.77
CA HIS A 99 9.85 8.67 -4.69
C HIS A 99 8.53 9.46 -4.68
N LYS A 100 8.08 9.94 -5.86
CA LYS A 100 6.79 10.63 -5.98
C LYS A 100 5.61 9.72 -5.60
N PHE A 101 5.65 8.45 -6.01
CA PHE A 101 4.62 7.47 -5.68
C PHE A 101 4.55 7.25 -4.16
N LEU A 102 5.67 6.98 -3.50
CA LEU A 102 5.70 6.74 -2.06
C LEU A 102 5.24 7.96 -1.27
N ASN A 103 5.80 9.14 -1.57
CA ASN A 103 5.46 10.36 -0.84
C ASN A 103 3.98 10.75 -1.01
N ARG A 104 3.48 10.80 -2.26
CA ARG A 104 2.08 11.24 -2.52
C ARG A 104 1.02 10.30 -1.97
N ASN A 105 1.32 9.01 -1.87
CA ASN A 105 0.33 8.00 -1.52
C ASN A 105 0.44 7.52 -0.07
N PHE A 106 1.63 7.64 0.53
CA PHE A 106 1.94 7.05 1.84
C PHE A 106 2.75 7.99 2.75
N GLY A 107 3.19 9.16 2.26
CA GLY A 107 3.93 10.14 3.07
C GLY A 107 5.35 9.73 3.47
N ILE A 108 5.91 8.68 2.87
CA ILE A 108 7.21 8.11 3.26
C ILE A 108 8.25 8.19 2.13
N GLY A 109 9.52 8.28 2.52
CA GLY A 109 10.66 8.14 1.62
C GLY A 109 11.03 6.70 1.30
N PHE A 110 11.79 6.47 0.23
CA PHE A 110 12.29 5.13 -0.11
C PHE A 110 13.24 4.56 0.96
N LEU A 111 14.22 5.35 1.41
CA LEU A 111 15.18 4.93 2.44
C LEU A 111 14.47 4.68 3.78
N GLU A 112 13.55 5.58 4.15
CA GLU A 112 12.71 5.43 5.33
C GLU A 112 11.89 4.14 5.30
N LEU A 113 11.21 3.85 4.19
CA LEU A 113 10.49 2.59 4.00
C LEU A 113 11.43 1.38 4.15
N LYS A 114 12.60 1.43 3.52
CA LYS A 114 13.59 0.35 3.56
C LYS A 114 14.09 0.10 4.99
N ASP A 115 14.37 1.15 5.75
CA ASP A 115 14.81 1.04 7.14
C ASP A 115 13.70 0.55 8.06
N SER A 116 12.47 1.02 7.86
CA SER A 116 11.28 0.52 8.57
C SER A 116 11.08 -0.97 8.32
N LEU A 117 11.12 -1.41 7.06
CA LEU A 117 11.01 -2.83 6.70
C LEU A 117 12.15 -3.67 7.29
N LYS A 118 13.38 -3.15 7.33
CA LYS A 118 14.50 -3.83 8.01
C LYS A 118 14.22 -3.99 9.50
N ARG A 119 13.93 -2.88 10.21
CA ARG A 119 13.62 -2.91 11.65
C ARG A 119 12.50 -3.88 11.95
N ASP A 120 11.46 -3.86 11.13
CA ASP A 120 10.31 -4.74 11.29
C ASP A 120 10.66 -6.18 10.97
N ALA A 121 11.43 -6.49 9.93
CA ALA A 121 11.88 -7.87 9.66
C ALA A 121 12.69 -8.45 10.83
N PHE A 122 13.54 -7.64 11.45
CA PHE A 122 14.29 -8.02 12.66
C PHE A 122 13.36 -8.21 13.88
N ARG A 123 12.29 -7.42 14.00
CA ARG A 123 11.26 -7.56 15.05
C ARG A 123 10.23 -8.68 14.76
N SER A 124 10.01 -9.02 13.50
CA SER A 124 8.80 -9.70 13.00
C SER A 124 8.98 -11.16 12.59
N ARG A 125 10.04 -11.84 13.05
CA ARG A 125 10.00 -13.32 13.17
C ARG A 125 8.77 -13.80 13.96
N LYS A 126 8.13 -12.93 14.75
CA LYS A 126 6.97 -13.23 15.60
C LYS A 126 5.61 -12.71 15.07
N LEU A 127 5.57 -11.84 14.04
CA LEU A 127 4.34 -11.13 13.63
C LEU A 127 3.95 -11.33 12.15
N MET A 128 4.91 -11.50 11.24
CA MET A 128 4.66 -11.56 9.79
C MET A 128 3.93 -12.83 9.33
N SER A 129 4.01 -13.93 10.09
CA SER A 129 3.30 -15.18 9.78
C SER A 129 1.77 -15.02 9.83
N LYS A 130 1.22 -14.26 10.80
CA LYS A 130 -0.24 -14.11 10.94
C LYS A 130 -0.87 -13.12 9.95
N VAL A 131 -0.19 -12.01 9.64
CA VAL A 131 -0.76 -10.96 8.78
C VAL A 131 -0.69 -11.35 7.31
N ALA A 132 0.38 -12.03 6.87
CA ALA A 132 0.52 -12.50 5.50
C ALA A 132 -0.46 -13.65 5.16
N GLU A 133 -0.74 -14.55 6.11
CA GLU A 133 -1.77 -15.59 5.97
C GLU A 133 -3.18 -14.98 5.87
N MET A 134 -3.50 -13.98 6.70
CA MET A 134 -4.80 -13.30 6.65
C MET A 134 -5.01 -12.49 5.36
N ASP A 135 -3.95 -11.83 4.85
CA ASP A 135 -4.01 -11.08 3.59
C ASP A 135 -4.16 -12.00 2.35
N TYR A 136 -3.53 -13.17 2.35
CA TYR A 136 -3.67 -14.15 1.26
C TYR A 136 -5.07 -14.77 1.25
N LEU A 137 -5.59 -15.15 2.42
CA LEU A 137 -6.96 -15.69 2.54
C LEU A 137 -8.02 -14.66 2.13
N TYR A 138 -7.82 -13.38 2.46
CA TYR A 138 -8.73 -12.29 2.06
C TYR A 138 -8.79 -12.09 0.54
N ILE A 139 -7.63 -12.17 -0.14
CA ILE A 139 -7.55 -12.03 -1.61
C ILE A 139 -8.14 -13.26 -2.32
N VAL A 140 -7.96 -14.46 -1.76
CA VAL A 140 -8.37 -15.73 -2.41
C VAL A 140 -9.83 -16.09 -2.14
N THR A 141 -10.42 -15.68 -1.01
CA THR A 141 -11.77 -16.14 -0.61
C THR A 141 -12.90 -15.12 -0.81
N GLY A 142 -12.59 -13.85 -1.09
CA GLY A 142 -13.57 -12.86 -1.56
C GLY A 142 -14.77 -12.54 -0.65
N LYS A 143 -14.77 -12.95 0.63
CA LYS A 143 -15.90 -12.66 1.55
C LYS A 143 -15.50 -11.62 2.62
N PRO A 144 -16.05 -10.40 2.58
CA PRO A 144 -15.88 -9.44 3.67
C PRO A 144 -16.87 -9.77 4.81
N GLY A 145 -16.33 -10.06 6.00
CA GLY A 145 -17.10 -9.95 7.24
C GLY A 145 -17.48 -8.49 7.46
N LYS A 146 -18.76 -8.16 7.28
CA LYS A 146 -19.33 -6.83 7.59
C LYS A 146 -19.40 -6.64 9.11
N SER A 147 -18.30 -6.30 9.76
CA SER A 147 -18.31 -5.60 11.07
C SER A 147 -16.93 -5.25 11.59
N ASP A 148 -15.90 -6.03 11.28
CA ASP A 148 -14.58 -5.86 11.89
C ASP A 148 -13.51 -5.62 10.83
N ARG A 149 -13.47 -4.39 10.30
CA ARG A 149 -12.33 -3.92 9.51
C ARG A 149 -11.28 -3.33 10.45
N PRO A 150 -10.12 -3.96 10.69
CA PRO A 150 -8.96 -3.20 11.08
C PRO A 150 -8.46 -2.42 9.86
N ALA A 151 -8.45 -1.09 9.95
CA ALA A 151 -7.82 -0.24 8.97
C ALA A 151 -6.32 -0.58 8.92
N PHE A 152 -5.86 -1.27 7.86
CA PHE A 152 -4.43 -1.57 7.71
C PHE A 152 -3.76 -0.65 6.69
N PRO A 153 -2.69 0.10 7.08
CA PRO A 153 -2.04 0.11 8.38
C PRO A 153 -2.17 1.46 9.09
N GLU A 154 -3.26 1.67 9.84
CA GLU A 154 -3.12 2.49 11.07
C GLU A 154 -2.23 1.76 12.09
N VAL A 155 -2.10 0.43 12.04
CA VAL A 155 -1.22 -0.29 12.97
C VAL A 155 0.28 -0.04 12.72
N LEU A 156 0.68 0.36 11.50
CA LEU A 156 2.07 0.78 11.21
C LEU A 156 2.30 2.30 11.41
N LEU A 157 1.24 3.11 11.41
CA LEU A 157 1.34 4.58 11.47
C LEU A 157 0.85 5.20 12.79
N SER A 158 0.07 4.48 13.61
CA SER A 158 -0.64 5.04 14.77
C SER A 158 0.06 4.82 16.11
N ARG A 159 1.38 4.61 16.17
CA ARG A 159 2.10 4.40 17.44
C ARG A 159 3.35 5.25 17.69
N GLU A 160 3.44 6.47 17.14
CA GLU A 160 4.45 7.47 17.56
C GLU A 160 3.92 8.91 17.72
N VAL A 161 2.71 9.12 18.28
CA VAL A 161 2.28 10.48 18.71
C VAL A 161 1.93 10.58 20.19
N VAL A 162 2.00 9.50 20.97
CA VAL A 162 1.73 9.58 22.42
C VAL A 162 2.88 8.96 23.19
N LYS A 163 3.89 9.79 23.48
CA LYS A 163 4.74 9.78 24.68
C LYS A 163 5.83 10.85 24.54
N ASN A 164 5.44 12.11 24.75
CA ASN A 164 6.32 13.15 25.28
C ASN A 164 5.44 14.25 25.87
N ASN A 165 4.70 13.90 26.92
CA ASN A 165 4.14 14.84 27.88
C ASN A 165 4.19 14.16 29.25
N GLY A 166 5.11 14.59 30.11
CA GLY A 166 5.23 14.07 31.47
C GLY A 166 6.60 14.26 32.13
N GLN A 167 6.91 15.51 32.46
CA GLN A 167 7.59 15.97 33.68
C GLN A 167 8.98 15.44 34.08
N SER A 168 9.93 16.37 34.19
CA SER A 168 10.79 16.52 35.37
C SER A 168 11.08 18.01 35.54
N GLN A 169 10.31 18.66 36.42
CA GLN A 169 10.70 19.08 37.76
C GLN A 169 11.31 20.49 37.80
N HIS A 170 10.49 21.36 38.36
CA HIS A 170 10.69 22.67 38.94
C HIS A 170 11.93 22.75 39.86
N LEU A 171 12.81 23.71 39.60
CA LEU A 171 13.67 24.38 40.59
C LEU A 171 13.94 25.81 40.10
N GLU A 172 13.18 26.76 40.66
CA GLU A 172 13.60 28.15 40.92
C GLU A 172 13.74 28.24 42.46
N PRO A 173 14.44 29.22 43.09
CA PRO A 173 14.82 30.52 42.54
C PRO A 173 16.21 31.07 42.99
N LYS A 174 16.57 32.22 42.41
CA LYS A 174 17.11 33.46 43.05
C LYS A 174 18.41 34.04 42.48
N ASP A 175 18.20 35.25 41.96
CA ASP A 175 18.94 36.50 42.17
C ASP A 175 20.29 36.81 41.49
N SER A 176 20.29 38.06 41.00
CA SER A 176 21.34 39.06 40.90
C SER A 176 22.53 38.88 39.95
N GLY A 177 22.65 39.82 38.99
CA GLY A 177 23.93 40.21 38.42
C GLY A 177 23.90 40.69 36.97
N GLN A 178 23.77 42.01 36.78
CA GLN A 178 24.14 42.68 35.52
C GLN A 178 25.60 42.41 35.16
N ILE A 179 25.92 41.96 33.94
CA ILE A 179 27.22 42.20 33.30
C ILE A 179 27.02 42.39 31.77
N GLN A 180 27.56 43.50 31.26
CA GLN A 180 27.57 43.92 29.85
C GLN A 180 28.41 42.99 28.95
N PRO A 181 28.19 42.96 27.61
CA PRO A 181 29.05 42.24 26.69
C PRO A 181 30.33 43.02 26.35
N PRO A 182 31.47 42.34 26.11
CA PRO A 182 32.71 43.00 25.70
C PRO A 182 32.83 43.14 24.17
N ARG A 183 33.24 44.36 23.80
CA ARG A 183 33.86 44.89 22.56
C ARG A 183 33.08 44.84 21.25
#